data_AF-A0A812V1F0-F1
#
_entry.id   AF-A0A812V1F0-F1
#
_cell.length_a   1.000
_cell.length_b   1.000
_cell.length_c   1.000
_cell.angle_alpha   90.00
_cell.angle_beta   90.00
_cell.angle_gamma   90.00
#
_symmetry.space_group_name_H-M   'P 1'
#
loop_
_entity.id
_entity.type
_entity.pdbx_description
1 polymer ?
#
loop_
_entity_poly.entity_id
_entity_poly.type
_entity_poly.pdbx_seq_one_letter_code
_entity_poly.pdbx_strand_id
1 'polypeptide(L)'
;MLNLTNIPCHAALLVQMTSCGESKQAGAIARRERERRRRRVLVEQQREQEMLEENQLEQVLLEKLGRQSIEESAISYRSWRAKTFEEVVVRNRQARQQQYSAQKRADKEEVLRRDQDLRDEMVETMREQEEREHVRYRAIERGRHAKRREKLREEMEGILDLIMQMAFADMEQEQLTDREEVDPTLWREWVSLFEENLPVRLVPSLEDCAEEPAPLTSLPEPTGLANLHPPGSTLNAAALRDFVQGLGQWEVPRTILDEAQPAVVPFDHEVEAGRKSEIEWESGKGMERLDLALLRTQGFSGNSCSAV
;
A
#
# COMPACT_ATOMS: atom_id res chain seq x y z
N MET A 1 -91.67 -154.46 -30.84
CA MET A 1 -90.98 -154.87 -29.61
C MET A 1 -89.53 -154.41 -29.71
N LEU A 2 -89.04 -153.75 -28.66
CA LEU A 2 -87.62 -153.45 -28.31
C LEU A 2 -86.91 -152.42 -29.20
N ASN A 3 -86.80 -151.16 -28.75
CA ASN A 3 -85.77 -150.60 -27.85
C ASN A 3 -84.40 -150.48 -28.52
N LEU A 4 -83.90 -149.23 -28.66
CA LEU A 4 -82.52 -148.84 -28.36
C LEU A 4 -82.41 -147.29 -28.36
N THR A 5 -82.31 -146.79 -27.14
CA THR A 5 -81.77 -145.48 -26.71
C THR A 5 -80.31 -145.30 -27.13
N ASN A 6 -79.87 -144.10 -27.56
CA ASN A 6 -78.67 -143.42 -27.01
C ASN A 6 -78.24 -142.14 -27.77
N ILE A 7 -78.21 -141.03 -27.02
CA ILE A 7 -77.15 -139.99 -26.93
C ILE A 7 -76.76 -139.22 -28.21
N PRO A 8 -76.86 -137.88 -28.17
CA PRO A 8 -75.65 -137.07 -28.31
C PRO A 8 -75.54 -136.01 -27.19
N CYS A 9 -75.43 -136.46 -25.94
CA CYS A 9 -75.06 -135.59 -24.80
C CYS A 9 -73.59 -135.09 -24.88
N HIS A 10 -72.74 -135.67 -25.73
CA HIS A 10 -71.31 -135.28 -25.84
C HIS A 10 -71.05 -134.02 -26.68
N ALA A 11 -71.87 -133.72 -27.70
CA ALA A 11 -71.68 -132.54 -28.58
C ALA A 11 -72.12 -131.23 -27.91
N ALA A 12 -73.19 -131.27 -27.10
CA ALA A 12 -73.64 -130.13 -26.32
C ALA A 12 -72.64 -129.73 -25.22
N LEU A 13 -71.93 -130.70 -24.63
CA LEU A 13 -70.86 -130.45 -23.67
C LEU A 13 -69.64 -129.78 -24.31
N LEU A 14 -69.26 -130.16 -25.54
CA LEU A 14 -68.11 -129.57 -26.25
C LEU A 14 -68.35 -128.10 -26.66
N VAL A 15 -69.56 -127.76 -27.15
CA VAL A 15 -69.97 -126.38 -27.45
C VAL A 15 -70.13 -125.54 -26.18
N GLN A 16 -70.65 -126.14 -25.09
CA GLN A 16 -70.66 -125.48 -23.78
C GLN A 16 -69.24 -125.26 -23.23
N MET A 17 -68.29 -126.17 -23.47
CA MET A 17 -66.90 -126.01 -23.03
C MET A 17 -66.12 -124.96 -23.83
N THR A 18 -66.33 -124.85 -25.16
CA THR A 18 -65.71 -123.79 -25.98
C THR A 18 -66.34 -122.42 -25.72
N SER A 19 -67.68 -122.33 -25.61
CA SER A 19 -68.40 -121.12 -25.21
C SER A 19 -68.01 -120.66 -23.80
N CYS A 20 -67.84 -121.59 -22.87
CA CYS A 20 -67.33 -121.30 -21.53
C CYS A 20 -65.87 -120.82 -21.56
N GLY A 21 -65.03 -121.36 -22.46
CA GLY A 21 -63.66 -120.93 -22.69
C GLY A 21 -63.56 -119.51 -23.27
N GLU A 22 -64.35 -119.20 -24.29
CA GLU A 22 -64.44 -117.88 -24.92
C GLU A 22 -65.00 -116.83 -23.96
N SER A 23 -66.03 -117.18 -23.16
CA SER A 23 -66.55 -116.33 -22.09
C SER A 23 -65.52 -116.08 -20.99
N LYS A 24 -64.72 -117.09 -20.62
CA LYS A 24 -63.59 -116.93 -19.68
C LYS A 24 -62.49 -116.05 -20.26
N GLN A 25 -62.14 -116.18 -21.53
CA GLN A 25 -61.14 -115.34 -22.19
C GLN A 25 -61.62 -113.89 -22.39
N ALA A 26 -62.85 -113.68 -22.84
CA ALA A 26 -63.47 -112.36 -22.92
C ALA A 26 -63.58 -111.72 -21.52
N GLY A 27 -63.92 -112.51 -20.51
CA GLY A 27 -63.90 -112.09 -19.11
C GLY A 27 -62.49 -111.71 -18.62
N ALA A 28 -61.44 -112.44 -19.03
CA ALA A 28 -60.06 -112.12 -18.71
C ALA A 28 -59.58 -110.84 -19.40
N ILE A 29 -59.94 -110.62 -20.67
CA ILE A 29 -59.63 -109.40 -21.42
C ILE A 29 -60.35 -108.20 -20.80
N ALA A 30 -61.62 -108.32 -20.46
CA ALA A 30 -62.38 -107.28 -19.78
C ALA A 30 -61.79 -106.91 -18.40
N ARG A 31 -61.27 -107.90 -17.65
CA ARG A 31 -60.55 -107.65 -16.39
C ARG A 31 -59.24 -106.90 -16.63
N ARG A 32 -58.41 -107.34 -17.58
CA ARG A 32 -57.15 -106.66 -17.93
C ARG A 32 -57.38 -105.23 -18.43
N GLU A 33 -58.42 -105.02 -19.21
CA GLU A 33 -58.79 -103.69 -19.73
C GLU A 33 -59.26 -102.76 -18.60
N ARG A 34 -60.08 -103.27 -17.65
CA ARG A 34 -60.44 -102.53 -16.43
C ARG A 34 -59.21 -102.20 -15.59
N GLU A 35 -58.29 -103.15 -15.44
CA GLU A 35 -57.06 -102.94 -14.67
C GLU A 35 -56.13 -101.93 -15.34
N ARG A 36 -56.02 -101.96 -16.68
CA ARG A 36 -55.28 -100.96 -17.46
C ARG A 36 -55.87 -99.57 -17.30
N ARG A 37 -57.20 -99.41 -17.34
CA ARG A 37 -57.87 -98.12 -17.09
C ARG A 37 -57.65 -97.63 -15.67
N ARG A 38 -57.74 -98.51 -14.67
CA ARG A 38 -57.42 -98.18 -13.27
C ARG A 38 -55.99 -97.68 -13.13
N ARG A 39 -55.01 -98.35 -13.75
CA ARG A 39 -53.60 -97.93 -13.74
C ARG A 39 -53.38 -96.58 -14.43
N ARG A 40 -54.03 -96.34 -15.58
CA ARG A 40 -53.95 -95.04 -16.28
C ARG A 40 -54.49 -93.90 -15.44
N VAL A 41 -55.70 -94.07 -14.89
CA VAL A 41 -56.30 -93.08 -13.99
C VAL A 41 -55.41 -92.84 -12.77
N LEU A 42 -54.79 -93.88 -12.22
CA LEU A 42 -53.88 -93.73 -11.07
C LEU A 42 -52.61 -92.94 -11.44
N VAL A 43 -52.03 -93.18 -12.61
CA VAL A 43 -50.88 -92.40 -13.11
C VAL A 43 -51.28 -90.96 -13.44
N GLU A 44 -52.45 -90.75 -14.04
CA GLU A 44 -52.98 -89.40 -14.32
C GLU A 44 -53.23 -88.63 -13.03
N GLN A 45 -53.83 -89.27 -12.01
CA GLN A 45 -54.01 -88.67 -10.68
C GLN A 45 -52.67 -88.35 -10.00
N GLN A 46 -51.68 -89.24 -10.08
CA GLN A 46 -50.33 -88.98 -9.58
C GLN A 46 -49.70 -87.79 -10.30
N ARG A 47 -49.81 -87.74 -11.63
CA ARG A 47 -49.28 -86.63 -12.43
C ARG A 47 -49.97 -85.30 -12.13
N GLU A 48 -51.29 -85.31 -11.93
CA GLU A 48 -52.04 -84.11 -11.53
C GLU A 48 -51.61 -83.64 -10.13
N GLN A 49 -51.36 -84.56 -9.20
CA GLN A 49 -50.83 -84.24 -7.88
C GLN A 49 -49.42 -83.65 -7.96
N GLU A 50 -48.52 -84.27 -8.72
CA GLU A 50 -47.16 -83.78 -8.97
C GLU A 50 -47.18 -82.36 -9.56
N MET A 51 -48.00 -82.11 -10.59
CA MET A 51 -48.14 -80.78 -11.18
C MET A 51 -48.69 -79.75 -10.17
N LEU A 52 -49.62 -80.13 -9.30
CA LEU A 52 -50.14 -79.23 -8.27
C LEU A 52 -49.08 -78.91 -7.21
N GLU A 53 -48.29 -79.88 -6.79
CA GLU A 53 -47.18 -79.70 -5.86
C GLU A 53 -46.08 -78.82 -6.45
N GLU A 54 -45.74 -79.03 -7.73
CA GLU A 54 -44.79 -78.20 -8.47
C GLU A 54 -45.27 -76.74 -8.56
N ASN A 55 -46.53 -76.52 -8.96
CA ASN A 55 -47.10 -75.18 -9.02
C ASN A 55 -47.13 -74.49 -7.64
N GLN A 56 -47.41 -75.23 -6.56
CA GLN A 56 -47.36 -74.68 -5.20
C GLN A 56 -45.93 -74.30 -4.80
N LEU A 57 -44.96 -75.15 -5.14
CA LEU A 57 -43.55 -74.87 -4.86
C LEU A 57 -43.06 -73.64 -5.65
N GLU A 58 -43.41 -73.54 -6.92
CA GLU A 58 -43.10 -72.37 -7.76
C GLU A 58 -43.69 -71.09 -7.18
N GLN A 59 -44.96 -71.10 -6.76
CA GLN A 59 -45.59 -69.93 -6.13
C GLN A 59 -44.86 -69.51 -4.86
N VAL A 60 -44.51 -70.45 -3.99
CA VAL A 60 -43.74 -70.15 -2.76
C VAL A 60 -42.35 -69.59 -3.09
N LEU A 61 -41.70 -70.07 -4.14
CA LEU A 61 -40.42 -69.55 -4.60
C LEU A 61 -40.54 -68.12 -5.14
N LEU A 62 -41.56 -67.85 -5.97
CA LEU A 62 -41.83 -66.52 -6.50
C LEU A 62 -42.15 -65.51 -5.38
N GLU A 63 -42.92 -65.91 -4.38
CA GLU A 63 -43.18 -65.06 -3.21
C GLU A 63 -41.89 -64.73 -2.43
N LYS A 64 -41.04 -65.73 -2.21
CA LYS A 64 -39.74 -65.53 -1.53
C LYS A 64 -38.85 -64.58 -2.33
N LEU A 65 -38.74 -64.79 -3.64
CA LEU A 65 -37.98 -63.91 -4.53
C LEU A 65 -38.55 -62.49 -4.56
N GLY A 66 -39.87 -62.35 -4.58
CA GLY A 66 -40.55 -61.05 -4.52
C GLY A 66 -40.23 -60.29 -3.23
N ARG A 67 -40.26 -60.98 -2.07
CA ARG A 67 -39.88 -60.39 -0.78
C ARG A 67 -38.41 -59.96 -0.78
N GLN A 68 -37.51 -60.82 -1.25
CA GLN A 68 -36.08 -60.51 -1.36
C GLN A 68 -35.82 -59.31 -2.27
N SER A 69 -36.49 -59.23 -3.41
CA SER A 69 -36.34 -58.09 -4.35
C SER A 69 -36.79 -56.76 -3.72
N ILE A 70 -37.88 -56.77 -2.94
CA ILE A 70 -38.34 -55.59 -2.21
C ILE A 70 -37.33 -55.18 -1.12
N GLU A 71 -36.81 -56.17 -0.39
CA GLU A 71 -35.78 -55.93 0.63
C GLU A 71 -34.49 -55.35 0.03
N GLU A 72 -34.02 -55.89 -1.10
CA GLU A 72 -32.86 -55.39 -1.83
C GLU A 72 -33.06 -53.95 -2.31
N SER A 73 -34.25 -53.63 -2.84
CA SER A 73 -34.60 -52.27 -3.24
C SER A 73 -34.58 -51.32 -2.05
N ALA A 74 -35.13 -51.74 -0.90
CA ALA A 74 -35.13 -50.95 0.32
C ALA A 74 -33.71 -50.73 0.87
N ILE A 75 -32.86 -51.75 0.85
CA ILE A 75 -31.45 -51.66 1.28
C ILE A 75 -30.68 -50.72 0.34
N SER A 76 -30.88 -50.87 -0.98
CA SER A 76 -30.24 -50.02 -1.99
C SER A 76 -30.62 -48.55 -1.82
N TYR A 77 -31.89 -48.26 -1.59
CA TYR A 77 -32.35 -46.90 -1.31
C TYR A 77 -31.73 -46.34 -0.02
N ARG A 78 -31.67 -47.13 1.06
CA ARG A 78 -31.02 -46.70 2.32
C ARG A 78 -29.54 -46.40 2.12
N SER A 79 -28.83 -47.23 1.36
CA SER A 79 -27.42 -47.03 1.03
C SER A 79 -27.21 -45.75 0.20
N TRP A 80 -28.01 -45.56 -0.85
CA TRP A 80 -27.98 -44.34 -1.67
C TRP A 80 -28.26 -43.08 -0.83
N ARG A 81 -29.27 -43.12 0.04
CA ARG A 81 -29.62 -42.02 0.94
C ARG A 81 -28.47 -41.67 1.89
N ALA A 82 -27.83 -42.68 2.48
CA ALA A 82 -26.67 -42.48 3.36
C ALA A 82 -25.51 -41.80 2.62
N LYS A 83 -25.13 -42.31 1.45
CA LYS A 83 -24.09 -41.72 0.61
C LYS A 83 -24.40 -40.28 0.23
N THR A 84 -25.65 -40.00 -0.12
CA THR A 84 -26.08 -38.64 -0.49
C THR A 84 -25.90 -37.67 0.69
N PHE A 85 -26.26 -38.08 1.91
CA PHE A 85 -26.04 -37.25 3.09
C PHE A 85 -24.56 -37.06 3.41
N GLU A 86 -23.74 -38.11 3.29
CA GLU A 86 -22.29 -38.01 3.46
C GLU A 86 -21.69 -36.99 2.50
N GLU A 87 -22.08 -37.03 1.22
CA GLU A 87 -21.62 -36.05 0.24
C GLU A 87 -22.05 -34.62 0.60
N VAL A 88 -23.28 -34.42 1.07
CA VAL A 88 -23.76 -33.10 1.53
C VAL A 88 -22.94 -32.61 2.72
N VAL A 89 -22.63 -33.47 3.68
CA VAL A 89 -21.79 -33.12 4.85
C VAL A 89 -20.37 -32.75 4.40
N VAL A 90 -19.78 -33.52 3.49
CA VAL A 90 -18.45 -33.23 2.92
C VAL A 90 -18.45 -31.89 2.19
N ARG A 91 -19.44 -31.64 1.33
CA ARG A 91 -19.59 -30.35 0.62
C ARG A 91 -19.75 -29.19 1.60
N ASN A 92 -20.56 -29.35 2.65
CA ASN A 92 -20.75 -28.30 3.66
C ASN A 92 -19.45 -28.02 4.42
N ARG A 93 -18.70 -29.06 4.79
CA ARG A 93 -17.39 -28.93 5.44
C ARG A 93 -16.38 -28.21 4.55
N GLN A 94 -16.33 -28.56 3.26
CA GLN A 94 -15.47 -27.89 2.28
C GLN A 94 -15.85 -26.42 2.12
N ALA A 95 -17.14 -26.09 2.02
CA ALA A 95 -17.61 -24.72 1.91
C ALA A 95 -17.21 -23.88 3.14
N ARG A 96 -17.38 -24.40 4.36
CA ARG A 96 -16.93 -23.73 5.59
C ARG A 96 -15.42 -23.54 5.60
N GLN A 97 -14.66 -24.57 5.22
CA GLN A 97 -13.20 -24.48 5.16
C GLN A 97 -12.75 -23.39 4.17
N GLN A 98 -13.40 -23.30 3.01
CA GLN A 98 -13.13 -22.26 2.02
C GLN A 98 -13.44 -20.87 2.60
N GLN A 99 -14.60 -20.69 3.24
CA GLN A 99 -15.00 -19.44 3.90
C GLN A 99 -13.98 -19.02 4.96
N TYR A 100 -13.61 -19.91 5.89
CA TYR A 100 -12.60 -19.61 6.92
C TYR A 100 -11.23 -19.30 6.31
N SER A 101 -10.84 -20.01 5.26
CA SER A 101 -9.58 -19.73 4.58
C SER A 101 -9.60 -18.38 3.86
N ALA A 102 -10.75 -17.97 3.31
CA ALA A 102 -10.92 -16.67 2.66
C ALA A 102 -10.90 -15.54 3.69
N GLN A 103 -11.65 -15.69 4.78
CA GLN A 103 -11.65 -14.73 5.90
C GLN A 103 -10.25 -14.58 6.49
N LYS A 104 -9.55 -15.69 6.76
CA LYS A 104 -8.17 -15.65 7.26
C LYS A 104 -7.19 -14.98 6.29
N ARG A 105 -7.41 -15.06 4.97
CA ARG A 105 -6.60 -14.33 3.98
C ARG A 105 -6.93 -12.84 4.02
N ALA A 106 -8.22 -12.48 4.04
CA ALA A 106 -8.66 -11.09 4.15
C ALA A 106 -8.11 -10.43 5.43
N ASP A 107 -8.26 -11.07 6.58
CA ASP A 107 -7.75 -10.55 7.86
C ASP A 107 -6.24 -10.31 7.81
N LYS A 108 -5.48 -11.23 7.19
CA LYS A 108 -4.03 -11.06 7.00
C LYS A 108 -3.71 -9.89 6.09
N GLU A 109 -4.42 -9.74 4.98
CA GLU A 109 -4.24 -8.63 4.05
C GLU A 109 -4.58 -7.29 4.71
N GLU A 110 -5.63 -7.23 5.52
CA GLU A 110 -5.97 -6.03 6.28
C GLU A 110 -4.90 -5.67 7.33
N VAL A 111 -4.35 -6.66 8.05
CA VAL A 111 -3.25 -6.41 8.99
C VAL A 111 -2.02 -5.90 8.24
N LEU A 112 -1.66 -6.50 7.10
CA LEU A 112 -0.55 -6.02 6.29
C LEU A 112 -0.76 -4.59 5.78
N ARG A 113 -1.99 -4.23 5.39
CA ARG A 113 -2.32 -2.86 4.98
C ARG A 113 -2.18 -1.88 6.14
N ARG A 114 -2.76 -2.19 7.31
CA ARG A 114 -2.61 -1.35 8.50
C ARG A 114 -1.14 -1.17 8.89
N ASP A 115 -0.34 -2.22 8.80
CA ASP A 115 1.09 -2.15 9.06
C ASP A 115 1.85 -1.33 8.01
N GLN A 116 1.38 -1.30 6.76
CA GLN A 116 1.95 -0.44 5.71
C GLN A 116 1.59 1.02 5.98
N ASP A 117 0.33 1.32 6.23
CA ASP A 117 -0.15 2.66 6.56
C ASP A 117 0.61 3.24 7.76
N LEU A 118 0.77 2.45 8.83
CA LEU A 118 1.55 2.87 10.01
C LEU A 118 3.03 3.10 9.70
N ARG A 119 3.64 2.29 8.82
CA ARG A 119 5.04 2.50 8.41
C ARG A 119 5.18 3.78 7.60
N ASP A 120 4.25 4.06 6.70
CA ASP A 120 4.28 5.27 5.88
C ASP A 120 4.09 6.51 6.76
N GLU A 121 3.16 6.49 7.71
CA GLU A 121 3.01 7.55 8.72
C GLU A 121 4.30 7.75 9.55
N MET A 122 4.97 6.67 9.96
CA MET A 122 6.25 6.76 10.65
C MET A 122 7.34 7.38 9.77
N VAL A 123 7.42 7.01 8.49
CA VAL A 123 8.41 7.58 7.56
C VAL A 123 8.17 9.07 7.36
N GLU A 124 6.92 9.48 7.13
CA GLU A 124 6.58 10.89 6.94
C GLU A 124 6.86 11.71 8.21
N THR A 125 6.49 11.21 9.39
CA THR A 125 6.79 11.92 10.65
C THR A 125 8.29 12.04 10.93
N MET A 126 9.09 11.02 10.59
CA MET A 126 10.54 11.09 10.71
C MET A 126 11.12 12.10 9.71
N ARG A 127 10.64 12.09 8.47
CA ARG A 127 11.05 13.06 7.45
C ARG A 127 10.74 14.50 7.87
N GLU A 128 9.54 14.75 8.41
CA GLU A 128 9.18 16.07 8.95
C GLU A 128 10.11 16.49 10.10
N GLN A 129 10.52 15.56 10.97
CA GLN A 129 11.46 15.84 12.05
C GLN A 129 12.83 16.20 11.50
N GLU A 130 13.36 15.43 10.55
CA GLU A 130 14.62 15.72 9.87
C GLU A 130 14.59 17.09 9.20
N GLU A 131 13.52 17.43 8.48
CA GLU A 131 13.35 18.74 7.85
C GLU A 131 13.32 19.88 8.89
N ARG A 132 12.60 19.71 10.00
CA ARG A 132 12.57 20.69 11.10
C ARG A 132 13.95 20.87 11.73
N GLU A 133 14.68 19.78 11.94
CA GLU A 133 16.06 19.82 12.45
C GLU A 133 17.00 20.52 11.47
N HIS A 134 16.94 20.18 10.18
CA HIS A 134 17.72 20.82 9.14
C HIS A 134 17.49 22.34 9.10
N VAL A 135 16.24 22.80 9.20
CA VAL A 135 15.92 24.23 9.25
C VAL A 135 16.52 24.88 10.49
N ARG A 136 16.44 24.23 11.67
CA ARG A 136 17.04 24.72 12.92
C ARG A 136 18.57 24.82 12.80
N TYR A 137 19.23 23.78 12.31
CA TYR A 137 20.68 23.78 12.11
C TYR A 137 21.12 24.90 11.17
N ARG A 138 20.45 25.07 10.01
CA ARG A 138 20.74 26.17 9.08
C ARG A 138 20.56 27.55 9.72
N ALA A 139 19.57 27.73 10.59
CA ALA A 139 19.37 28.99 11.31
C ALA A 139 20.50 29.26 12.30
N ILE A 140 20.95 28.24 13.05
CA ILE A 140 22.09 28.34 13.97
C ILE A 140 23.37 28.67 13.21
N GLU A 141 23.63 28.01 12.08
CA GLU A 141 24.79 28.29 11.25
C GLU A 141 24.78 29.73 10.72
N ARG A 142 23.64 30.18 10.16
CA ARG A 142 23.47 31.58 9.74
C ARG A 142 23.74 32.55 10.88
N GLY A 143 23.27 32.27 12.09
CA GLY A 143 23.56 33.06 13.29
C GLY A 143 25.05 33.07 13.66
N ARG A 144 25.74 31.92 13.57
CA ARG A 144 27.19 31.84 13.80
C ARG A 144 28.00 32.62 12.76
N HIS A 145 27.58 32.58 11.49
CA HIS A 145 28.20 33.35 10.42
C HIS A 145 27.94 34.85 10.59
N ALA A 146 26.73 35.25 10.98
CA ALA A 146 26.42 36.65 11.28
C ALA A 146 27.27 37.18 12.44
N LYS A 147 27.37 36.45 13.56
CA LYS A 147 28.22 36.85 14.69
C LYS A 147 29.70 36.98 14.32
N ARG A 148 30.23 36.08 13.48
CA ARG A 148 31.61 36.19 12.98
C ARG A 148 31.80 37.42 12.10
N ARG A 149 30.86 37.69 11.20
CA ARG A 149 30.89 38.89 10.35
C ARG A 149 30.73 40.18 11.15
N GLU A 150 29.99 40.16 12.25
CA GLU A 150 29.84 41.31 13.15
C GLU A 150 31.17 41.66 13.78
N LYS A 151 31.84 40.69 14.41
CA LYS A 151 33.17 40.88 15.00
C LYS A 151 34.19 41.41 13.99
N LEU A 152 34.22 40.81 12.81
CA LEU A 152 35.10 41.29 11.74
C LEU A 152 34.75 42.71 11.31
N ARG A 153 33.47 43.10 11.32
CA ARG A 153 33.07 44.48 11.01
C ARG A 153 33.54 45.43 12.10
N GLU A 154 33.34 45.09 13.38
CA GLU A 154 33.80 45.88 14.53
C GLU A 154 35.32 46.07 14.52
N GLU A 155 36.08 45.00 14.23
CA GLU A 155 37.54 45.05 14.10
C GLU A 155 37.99 45.96 12.93
N MET A 156 37.34 45.83 11.76
CA MET A 156 37.67 46.67 10.59
C MET A 156 37.25 48.12 10.78
N GLU A 157 36.12 48.37 11.46
CA GLU A 157 35.67 49.71 11.82
C GLU A 157 36.68 50.39 12.75
N GLY A 158 37.20 49.66 13.75
CA GLY A 158 38.30 50.14 14.59
C GLY A 158 39.54 50.51 13.77
N ILE A 159 40.02 49.62 12.90
CA ILE A 159 41.19 49.91 12.05
C ILE A 159 40.95 51.13 11.15
N LEU A 160 39.77 51.25 10.56
CA LEU A 160 39.41 52.39 9.71
C LEU A 160 39.36 53.70 10.50
N ASP A 161 38.85 53.68 11.73
CA ASP A 161 38.85 54.84 12.61
C ASP A 161 40.28 55.27 12.97
N LEU A 162 41.18 54.34 13.28
CA LEU A 162 42.59 54.66 13.48
C LEU A 162 43.25 55.30 12.24
N ILE A 163 42.99 54.76 11.04
CA ILE A 163 43.50 55.36 9.79
C ILE A 163 42.93 56.77 9.59
N MET A 164 41.65 56.96 9.88
CA MET A 164 40.99 58.26 9.78
C MET A 164 41.58 59.27 10.77
N GLN A 165 41.85 58.84 12.01
CA GLN A 165 42.52 59.67 13.02
C GLN A 165 43.94 60.07 12.60
N MET A 166 44.70 59.15 11.99
CA MET A 166 46.01 59.47 11.40
C MET A 166 45.90 60.52 10.30
N ALA A 167 44.93 60.35 9.39
CA ALA A 167 44.69 61.33 8.31
C ALA A 167 44.24 62.69 8.85
N PHE A 168 43.42 62.73 9.90
CA PHE A 168 43.04 63.99 10.55
C PHE A 168 44.21 64.64 11.30
N ALA A 169 45.05 63.86 11.97
CA ALA A 169 46.24 64.37 12.66
C ALA A 169 47.24 64.97 11.66
N ASP A 170 47.42 64.34 10.50
CA ASP A 170 48.20 64.84 9.38
C ASP A 170 47.67 66.21 8.89
N MET A 171 46.37 66.27 8.57
CA MET A 171 45.70 67.52 8.17
C MET A 171 45.81 68.63 9.22
N GLU A 172 45.69 68.32 10.51
CA GLU A 172 45.85 69.31 11.58
C GLU A 172 47.28 69.82 11.70
N GLN A 173 48.27 68.96 11.53
CA GLN A 173 49.66 69.35 11.57
C GLN A 173 50.05 70.20 10.35
N GLU A 174 49.50 69.90 9.16
CA GLU A 174 49.61 70.73 7.97
C GLU A 174 49.06 72.14 8.23
N GLN A 175 47.85 72.24 8.80
CA GLN A 175 47.20 73.51 9.14
C GLN A 175 47.92 74.33 10.22
N LEU A 176 48.52 73.67 11.23
CA LEU A 176 49.23 74.36 12.32
C LEU A 176 50.62 74.86 11.90
N THR A 177 51.24 74.21 10.92
CA THR A 177 52.66 74.43 10.56
C THR A 177 52.84 75.04 9.16
N ASP A 178 51.77 75.14 8.35
CA ASP A 178 51.76 75.57 6.93
C ASP A 178 52.81 74.82 6.07
N ARG A 179 53.13 73.56 6.44
CA ARG A 179 54.09 72.69 5.75
C ARG A 179 53.37 71.46 5.22
N GLU A 180 53.57 71.18 3.93
CA GLU A 180 52.97 70.02 3.22
C GLU A 180 53.56 68.65 3.67
N GLU A 181 54.71 68.63 4.37
CA GLU A 181 55.38 67.39 4.79
C GLU A 181 55.31 67.18 6.31
N VAL A 182 54.95 65.96 6.71
CA VAL A 182 54.88 65.52 8.12
C VAL A 182 56.26 65.32 8.73
N ASP A 183 56.44 65.74 9.99
CA ASP A 183 57.70 65.46 10.71
C ASP A 183 57.93 63.94 10.83
N PRO A 184 59.06 63.40 10.33
CA PRO A 184 59.37 61.97 10.40
C PRO A 184 59.48 61.42 11.82
N THR A 185 59.61 62.24 12.86
CA THR A 185 59.53 61.79 14.26
C THR A 185 58.09 61.48 14.67
N LEU A 186 57.18 62.44 14.46
CA LEU A 186 55.74 62.30 14.73
C LEU A 186 55.11 61.17 13.93
N TRP A 187 55.48 61.03 12.65
CA TRP A 187 54.98 59.92 11.82
C TRP A 187 55.36 58.55 12.40
N ARG A 188 56.60 58.39 12.91
CA ARG A 188 57.03 57.14 13.56
C ARG A 188 56.25 56.86 14.85
N GLU A 189 55.94 57.90 15.62
CA GLU A 189 55.13 57.79 16.83
C GLU A 189 53.69 57.36 16.48
N TRP A 190 53.07 57.98 15.49
CA TRP A 190 51.71 57.59 15.05
C TRP A 190 51.66 56.17 14.50
N VAL A 191 52.67 55.75 13.74
CA VAL A 191 52.79 54.36 13.28
C VAL A 191 52.96 53.40 14.46
N SER A 192 53.72 53.75 15.49
CA SER A 192 53.84 52.92 16.69
C SER A 192 52.52 52.80 17.47
N LEU A 193 51.76 53.90 17.58
CA LEU A 193 50.43 53.89 18.20
C LEU A 193 49.44 53.05 17.39
N PHE A 194 49.52 53.12 16.05
CA PHE A 194 48.72 52.28 15.15
C PHE A 194 49.05 50.78 15.32
N GLU A 195 50.33 50.42 15.41
CA GLU A 195 50.76 49.04 15.70
C GLU A 195 50.25 48.54 17.06
N GLU A 196 50.13 49.42 18.04
CA GLU A 196 49.59 49.13 19.37
C GLU A 196 48.05 49.22 19.46
N ASN A 197 47.35 49.58 18.37
CA ASN A 197 45.91 49.85 18.31
C ASN A 197 45.45 50.94 19.30
N LEU A 198 46.31 51.92 19.55
CA LEU A 198 46.01 53.08 20.37
C LEU A 198 45.57 54.26 19.48
N PRO A 199 44.60 55.08 19.91
CA PRO A 199 44.16 56.23 19.14
C PRO A 199 45.29 57.25 19.00
N VAL A 200 45.50 57.75 17.78
CA VAL A 200 46.57 58.73 17.45
C VAL A 200 46.26 60.11 18.02
N ARG A 201 44.96 60.39 18.18
CA ARG A 201 44.47 61.59 18.85
C ARG A 201 43.71 61.17 20.10
N LEU A 202 44.06 61.72 21.27
CA LEU A 202 43.13 61.75 22.39
C LEU A 202 41.99 62.72 22.03
N VAL A 203 41.00 62.22 21.29
CA VAL A 203 39.69 62.85 21.31
C VAL A 203 39.24 62.73 22.77
N PRO A 204 39.02 63.83 23.51
CA PRO A 204 38.44 63.70 24.83
C PRO A 204 37.14 62.91 24.66
N SER A 205 37.02 61.79 25.36
CA SER A 205 35.75 61.06 25.41
C SER A 205 34.68 62.08 25.76
N LEU A 206 33.52 62.05 25.11
CA LEU A 206 32.39 62.91 25.49
C LEU A 206 32.00 62.74 26.97
N GLU A 207 32.47 61.67 27.62
CA GLU A 207 32.37 61.44 29.06
C GLU A 207 33.35 62.30 29.89
N ASP A 208 34.50 62.68 29.34
CA ASP A 208 35.51 63.53 29.99
C ASP A 208 35.29 65.03 29.75
N CYS A 209 34.39 65.40 28.82
CA CYS A 209 33.90 66.77 28.64
C CYS A 209 32.63 67.08 29.44
N ALA A 210 32.20 66.18 30.34
CA ALA A 210 31.16 66.46 31.33
C ALA A 210 31.70 67.31 32.51
N GLU A 211 32.44 68.37 32.20
CA GLU A 211 32.45 69.54 33.09
C GLU A 211 31.05 70.16 33.01
N GLU A 212 30.51 70.57 34.17
CA GLU A 212 29.20 71.19 34.30
C GLU A 212 28.88 72.12 33.12
N PRO A 213 27.70 72.05 32.47
CA PRO A 213 27.31 73.11 31.58
C PRO A 213 27.23 74.39 32.42
N ALA A 214 28.22 75.26 32.27
CA ALA A 214 28.15 76.62 32.74
C ALA A 214 26.77 77.16 32.38
N PRO A 215 26.03 77.79 33.31
CA PRO A 215 24.70 78.28 32.98
C PRO A 215 24.86 79.26 31.82
N LEU A 216 24.31 78.91 30.67
CA LEU A 216 24.17 79.79 29.51
C LEU A 216 23.14 80.88 29.86
N THR A 217 23.46 81.71 30.84
CA THR A 217 22.75 82.93 31.18
C THR A 217 23.52 84.10 30.58
N SER A 218 23.65 84.10 29.26
CA SER A 218 23.91 85.29 28.44
C SER A 218 24.05 84.91 26.96
N LEU A 219 23.00 84.35 26.37
CA LEU A 219 22.72 84.69 24.98
C LEU A 219 21.90 85.99 25.01
N PRO A 220 22.35 87.09 24.37
CA PRO A 220 21.43 88.15 24.05
C PRO A 220 20.34 87.58 23.15
N GLU A 221 19.08 87.93 23.44
CA GLU A 221 17.91 87.58 22.64
C GLU A 221 18.20 87.74 21.14
N PRO A 222 17.83 86.79 20.27
CA PRO A 222 17.94 86.97 18.83
C PRO A 222 16.84 87.90 18.34
N THR A 223 16.92 89.19 18.66
CA THR A 223 16.09 90.24 18.05
C THR A 223 16.65 90.72 16.70
N GLY A 224 17.49 89.92 16.04
CA GLY A 224 18.19 90.29 14.80
C GLY A 224 18.00 89.39 13.58
N LEU A 225 17.37 88.22 13.68
CA LEU A 225 17.20 87.29 12.55
C LEU A 225 15.75 87.06 12.11
N ALA A 226 14.81 87.84 12.63
CA ALA A 226 13.38 87.74 12.27
C ALA A 226 13.03 88.38 10.90
N ASN A 227 13.98 88.99 10.19
CA ASN A 227 13.69 89.77 8.98
C ASN A 227 14.29 89.22 7.67
N LEU A 228 14.83 87.99 7.65
CA LEU A 228 15.41 87.41 6.42
C LEU A 228 14.56 86.30 5.76
N HIS A 229 13.41 85.92 6.31
CA HIS A 229 12.47 85.04 5.62
C HIS A 229 11.03 85.54 5.75
N PRO A 230 10.24 85.55 4.66
CA PRO A 230 8.84 85.93 4.72
C PRO A 230 8.06 85.03 5.69
N PRO A 231 7.05 85.56 6.42
CA PRO A 231 6.26 84.78 7.37
C PRO A 231 5.51 83.67 6.63
N GLY A 232 5.99 82.43 6.79
CA GLY A 232 5.50 81.24 6.08
C GLY A 232 6.58 80.18 5.80
N SER A 233 7.86 80.46 6.06
CA SER A 233 8.98 79.55 5.72
C SER A 233 9.34 78.52 6.80
N THR A 234 8.64 78.47 7.94
CA THR A 234 8.81 77.39 8.92
C THR A 234 7.59 76.48 8.88
N LEU A 235 7.82 75.20 8.60
CA LEU A 235 6.77 74.19 8.58
C LEU A 235 6.15 74.08 9.99
N ASN A 236 4.84 74.30 10.10
CA ASN A 236 4.10 74.03 11.33
C ASN A 236 4.25 72.55 11.72
N ALA A 237 4.26 72.24 13.02
CA ALA A 237 4.50 70.88 13.54
C ALA A 237 3.53 69.81 12.99
N ALA A 238 2.34 70.19 12.53
CA ALA A 238 1.42 69.31 11.81
C ALA A 238 1.92 69.00 10.39
N ALA A 239 2.30 70.02 9.62
CA ALA A 239 2.82 69.86 8.26
C ALA A 239 4.15 69.09 8.23
N LEU A 240 4.98 69.21 9.29
CA LEU A 240 6.21 68.45 9.43
C LEU A 240 5.94 66.95 9.63
N ARG A 241 4.87 66.59 10.35
CA ARG A 241 4.43 65.19 10.49
C ARG A 241 3.91 64.62 9.16
N ASP A 242 3.16 65.41 8.41
CA ASP A 242 2.64 64.99 7.10
C ASP A 242 3.76 64.78 6.08
N PHE A 243 4.85 65.56 6.17
CA PHE A 243 6.06 65.38 5.35
C PHE A 243 6.77 64.06 5.67
N VAL A 244 7.01 63.79 6.95
CA VAL A 244 7.66 62.54 7.40
C VAL A 244 6.82 61.30 7.04
N GLN A 245 5.49 61.43 7.03
CA GLN A 245 4.58 60.35 6.68
C GLN A 245 4.30 60.25 5.17
N GLY A 246 4.76 61.20 4.35
CA GLY A 246 4.58 61.20 2.90
C GLY A 246 3.13 61.42 2.43
N LEU A 247 2.27 61.97 3.29
CA LEU A 247 0.83 62.09 3.04
C LEU A 247 0.42 63.46 2.45
N GLY A 248 1.36 64.40 2.34
CA GLY A 248 1.13 65.72 1.75
C GLY A 248 1.24 65.73 0.22
N GLN A 249 0.42 66.56 -0.43
CA GLN A 249 0.59 66.90 -1.85
C GLN A 249 1.65 67.99 -1.97
N TRP A 250 2.90 67.58 -2.18
CA TRP A 250 4.05 68.48 -2.28
C TRP A 250 4.30 68.83 -3.74
N GLU A 251 3.91 70.05 -4.16
CA GLU A 251 4.27 70.56 -5.48
C GLU A 251 5.66 71.21 -5.43
N VAL A 252 6.60 70.68 -6.21
CA VAL A 252 7.93 71.28 -6.37
C VAL A 252 7.81 72.55 -7.23
N PRO A 253 8.27 73.72 -6.76
CA PRO A 253 8.29 74.92 -7.58
C PRO A 253 9.14 74.69 -8.84
N ARG A 254 8.54 74.93 -10.02
CA ARG A 254 9.14 74.65 -11.34
C ARG A 254 10.46 75.39 -11.63
N THR A 255 10.88 76.31 -10.77
CA THR A 255 12.09 77.13 -10.96
C THR A 255 13.40 76.40 -10.67
N ILE A 256 13.39 75.21 -10.06
CA ILE A 256 14.60 74.41 -9.80
C ILE A 256 14.86 73.37 -10.90
N LEU A 257 13.92 73.19 -11.85
CA LEU A 257 14.01 72.17 -12.89
C LEU A 257 14.75 72.62 -14.17
N ASP A 258 15.22 73.87 -14.26
CA ASP A 258 15.90 74.39 -15.47
C ASP A 258 17.44 74.37 -15.42
N GLU A 259 18.08 73.99 -14.30
CA GLU A 259 19.57 73.89 -14.22
C GLU A 259 20.13 72.46 -14.14
N ALA A 260 19.28 71.43 -14.07
CA ALA A 260 19.72 70.05 -14.19
C ALA A 260 19.43 69.53 -15.61
N GLN A 261 20.33 69.80 -16.54
CA GLN A 261 20.35 69.09 -17.83
C GLN A 261 20.56 67.59 -17.58
N PRO A 262 19.63 66.70 -17.97
CA PRO A 262 19.94 65.28 -17.99
C PRO A 262 20.80 64.97 -19.23
N ALA A 263 22.02 64.50 -19.01
CA ALA A 263 22.79 63.81 -20.02
C ALA A 263 22.03 62.54 -20.42
N VAL A 264 21.29 62.61 -21.53
CA VAL A 264 20.65 61.46 -22.17
C VAL A 264 21.77 60.60 -22.77
N VAL A 265 22.14 59.53 -22.07
CA VAL A 265 22.80 58.38 -22.70
C VAL A 265 21.68 57.48 -23.24
N PRO A 266 21.64 57.18 -24.55
CA PRO A 266 20.65 56.26 -25.09
C PRO A 266 21.02 54.84 -24.66
N PHE A 267 20.21 54.22 -23.80
CA PHE A 267 20.24 52.78 -23.59
C PHE A 267 19.07 52.19 -24.37
N ASP A 268 19.39 51.61 -25.52
CA ASP A 268 18.46 50.88 -26.38
C ASP A 268 17.93 49.65 -25.63
N HIS A 269 16.63 49.66 -25.35
CA HIS A 269 15.89 48.45 -25.01
C HIS A 269 15.24 47.90 -26.28
N GLU A 270 16.02 47.12 -27.04
CA GLU A 270 15.44 46.20 -28.02
C GLU A 270 14.82 45.01 -27.29
N VAL A 271 13.50 44.91 -27.46
CA VAL A 271 12.67 43.77 -27.08
C VAL A 271 12.91 42.67 -28.12
N GLU A 272 13.72 41.67 -27.78
CA GLU A 272 13.72 40.39 -28.51
C GLU A 272 12.91 39.34 -27.77
N ALA A 273 11.69 39.13 -28.28
CA ALA A 273 10.87 37.99 -28.00
C ALA A 273 11.53 36.71 -28.56
N GLY A 274 11.62 35.69 -27.71
CA GLY A 274 11.50 34.29 -28.11
C GLY A 274 12.75 33.58 -28.63
N ARG A 275 13.43 32.84 -27.74
CA ARG A 275 13.99 31.52 -28.09
C ARG A 275 13.74 30.53 -26.96
N LYS A 276 12.85 29.57 -27.26
CA LYS A 276 12.81 28.27 -26.59
C LYS A 276 14.15 27.57 -26.84
N SER A 277 14.80 27.10 -25.78
CA SER A 277 15.74 25.99 -25.86
C SER A 277 15.56 25.12 -24.63
N GLU A 278 14.73 24.12 -24.84
CA GLU A 278 14.71 22.82 -24.19
C GLU A 278 16.16 22.31 -24.06
N ILE A 279 16.65 22.18 -22.82
CA ILE A 279 17.92 21.50 -22.53
C ILE A 279 17.53 20.15 -21.94
N GLU A 280 17.40 19.18 -22.83
CA GLU A 280 17.46 17.75 -22.53
C GLU A 280 18.85 17.42 -21.97
N TRP A 281 18.90 16.96 -20.72
CA TRP A 281 20.08 16.25 -20.22
C TRP A 281 19.96 14.78 -20.58
N GLU A 282 20.43 14.42 -21.77
CA GLU A 282 20.86 13.06 -22.07
C GLU A 282 22.21 12.81 -21.38
N SER A 283 22.22 12.24 -20.17
CA SER A 283 23.39 11.49 -19.70
C SER A 283 23.17 10.01 -20.03
N GLY A 284 23.69 9.60 -21.18
CA GLY A 284 23.72 8.22 -21.61
C GLY A 284 24.65 7.36 -20.74
N LYS A 285 24.09 6.25 -20.24
CA LYS A 285 24.60 4.87 -20.31
C LYS A 285 26.09 4.63 -19.99
N GLY A 286 26.31 3.90 -18.91
CA GLY A 286 27.57 3.14 -18.73
C GLY A 286 27.73 2.47 -17.37
N MET A 287 26.81 1.59 -16.94
CA MET A 287 27.18 0.56 -15.95
C MET A 287 26.29 -0.67 -16.06
N GLU A 288 26.81 -1.58 -16.89
CA GLU A 288 26.78 -3.04 -16.82
C GLU A 288 25.78 -3.71 -15.85
N ARG A 289 24.87 -4.44 -16.49
CA ARG A 289 24.24 -5.65 -15.95
C ARG A 289 25.34 -6.60 -15.44
N LEU A 290 25.38 -6.83 -14.13
CA LEU A 290 25.89 -8.10 -13.60
C LEU A 290 24.69 -9.00 -13.31
N ASP A 291 24.53 -9.96 -14.21
CA ASP A 291 23.78 -11.18 -13.99
C ASP A 291 24.36 -11.92 -12.78
N LEU A 292 23.55 -12.11 -11.73
CA LEU A 292 23.78 -13.13 -10.72
C LEU A 292 22.63 -14.13 -10.76
N ALA A 293 22.64 -14.93 -11.84
CA ALA A 293 21.98 -16.22 -11.91
C ALA A 293 23.06 -17.32 -11.83
N LEU A 294 23.41 -17.75 -10.62
CA LEU A 294 24.09 -19.01 -10.28
C LEU A 294 24.12 -19.06 -8.74
N LEU A 295 23.21 -19.77 -8.08
CA LEU A 295 23.40 -21.18 -7.74
C LEU A 295 22.05 -21.88 -7.51
N ARG A 296 21.62 -22.68 -8.49
CA ARG A 296 20.70 -23.79 -8.28
C ARG A 296 21.10 -24.99 -9.13
N THR A 297 22.06 -25.75 -8.63
CA THR A 297 22.23 -27.21 -8.79
C THR A 297 23.29 -27.58 -7.74
N GLN A 298 23.01 -28.39 -6.72
CA GLN A 298 22.94 -29.83 -6.86
C GLN A 298 21.92 -30.40 -5.87
N GLY A 299 20.92 -31.11 -6.40
CA GLY A 299 20.51 -32.35 -5.77
C GLY A 299 21.49 -33.42 -6.21
N PHE A 300 22.12 -34.10 -5.27
CA PHE A 300 22.58 -35.47 -5.49
C PHE A 300 22.38 -36.27 -4.21
N SER A 301 21.56 -37.31 -4.39
CA SER A 301 21.34 -38.54 -3.64
C SER A 301 22.37 -38.92 -2.56
N GLY A 302 21.85 -39.49 -1.46
CA GLY A 302 22.65 -40.34 -0.58
C GLY A 302 21.87 -40.88 0.62
N ASN A 303 21.12 -41.97 0.42
CA ASN A 303 20.69 -42.87 1.51
C ASN A 303 21.88 -43.40 2.31
N SER A 304 21.80 -43.39 3.64
CA SER A 304 22.25 -44.43 4.61
C SER A 304 22.09 -43.81 6.02
N CYS A 305 21.29 -44.33 6.96
CA CYS A 305 21.35 -45.63 7.63
C CYS A 305 22.68 -45.86 8.38
N SER A 306 22.78 -45.43 9.65
CA SER A 306 23.12 -46.30 10.81
C SER A 306 23.19 -45.50 12.13
N ALA A 307 22.63 -46.10 13.20
CA ALA A 307 23.09 -46.16 14.59
C ALA A 307 23.61 -44.88 15.28
N VAL A 308 22.98 -44.45 16.38
CA VAL A 308 23.19 -44.86 17.78
C VAL A 308 21.92 -44.54 18.57
#